data_AF-A0AAV2T6F6-F1
#
_entry.id   AF-A0AAV2T6F6-F1
#
_cell.length_a   1.000
_cell.length_b   1.000
_cell.length_c   1.000
_cell.angle_alpha   90.00
_cell.angle_beta   90.00
_cell.angle_gamma   90.00
#
_symmetry.space_group_name_H-M   'P 1'
#
loop_
_entity.id
_entity.type
_entity.pdbx_description
1 polymer ?
#
loop_
_entity_poly.entity_id
_entity_poly.type
_entity_poly.pdbx_seq_one_letter_code
_entity_poly.pdbx_strand_id
1 'polypeptide(L)'
;MMASAQLDEPIKQVIRRIVFCTGEPYAVSDEVVELLYAYLNTVVDRVTRELGDARPDLTNILLLVCHQPRVLTRVVDYFRILAGGVGSKPVEGDTLAEITDGSENAWNHLLELCAKLQIEVPDSETVDNPAMQNSPLAIGRQFRLARIDSKTMQMTVQEYLDFTKLRQTATLLSLARPLRRSFWKWVFCRSSSQSQRDELPADNSATEISCSFAPEIRQGMKVLAHLLTYSILDVIDLALFLRRKIGISLTSPLTPVEIKQSMQRFKPIPPL
;
A
#
# COMPACT_ATOMS: atom_id res chain seq x y z
N MET A 1 8.05 -16.59 -21.17
CA MET A 1 8.57 -16.44 -19.78
C MET A 1 9.16 -15.04 -19.48
N MET A 2 8.83 -13.97 -20.22
CA MET A 2 9.54 -12.67 -20.13
C MET A 2 8.71 -11.45 -19.69
N ALA A 3 7.44 -11.60 -19.30
CA ALA A 3 6.58 -10.45 -19.03
C ALA A 3 6.66 -9.89 -17.59
N SER A 4 7.16 -10.63 -16.60
CA SER A 4 7.12 -10.19 -15.19
C SER A 4 8.31 -9.30 -14.77
N ALA A 5 9.43 -9.32 -15.50
CA ALA A 5 10.65 -8.63 -15.10
C ALA A 5 10.58 -7.09 -15.23
N GLN A 6 9.61 -6.55 -15.99
CA GLN A 6 9.54 -5.11 -16.29
C GLN A 6 9.18 -4.24 -15.08
N LEU A 7 8.57 -4.80 -14.03
CA LEU A 7 8.18 -4.03 -12.83
C LEU A 7 8.96 -4.37 -11.57
N ASP A 8 9.81 -5.40 -11.59
CA ASP A 8 10.57 -5.80 -10.40
C ASP A 8 11.39 -4.63 -9.85
N GLU A 9 12.19 -3.98 -10.70
CA GLU A 9 13.02 -2.86 -10.28
C GLU A 9 12.21 -1.61 -9.90
N PRO A 10 11.21 -1.15 -10.69
CA PRO A 10 10.32 -0.06 -10.26
C PRO A 10 9.65 -0.31 -8.90
N ILE A 11 9.21 -1.54 -8.62
CA ILE A 11 8.61 -1.90 -7.32
C ILE A 11 9.66 -1.86 -6.21
N LYS A 12 10.85 -2.42 -6.44
CA LYS A 12 11.97 -2.35 -5.48
C LYS A 12 12.36 -0.92 -5.17
N GLN A 13 12.34 -0.02 -6.16
CA GLN A 13 12.57 1.41 -5.95
C GLN A 13 11.49 2.05 -5.07
N VAL A 14 10.21 1.70 -5.28
CA VAL A 14 9.13 2.17 -4.41
C VAL A 14 9.30 1.62 -2.98
N ILE A 15 9.64 0.34 -2.82
CA ILE A 15 9.93 -0.26 -1.50
C ILE A 15 11.08 0.49 -0.82
N ARG A 16 12.17 0.79 -1.55
CA ARG A 16 13.31 1.56 -1.03
C ARG A 16 12.86 2.94 -0.52
N ARG A 17 12.01 3.63 -1.28
CA ARG A 17 11.42 4.93 -0.86
C ARG A 17 10.54 4.77 0.38
N ILE A 18 9.67 3.75 0.42
CA ILE A 18 8.82 3.46 1.59
C ILE A 18 9.68 3.29 2.84
N VAL A 19 10.70 2.44 2.78
CA VAL A 19 11.60 2.17 3.92
C VAL A 19 12.34 3.45 4.33
N PHE A 20 12.90 4.18 3.38
CA PHE A 20 13.59 5.45 3.66
C PHE A 20 12.68 6.47 4.36
N CYS A 21 11.43 6.54 3.91
CA CYS A 21 10.38 7.40 4.44
C CYS A 21 9.85 6.97 5.82
N THR A 22 10.29 5.82 6.36
CA THR A 22 10.00 5.40 7.74
C THR A 22 10.94 6.01 8.79
N GLY A 23 11.75 6.99 8.40
CA GLY A 23 12.75 7.61 9.27
C GLY A 23 14.09 6.86 9.26
N GLU A 24 14.39 6.13 8.18
CA GLU A 24 15.64 5.38 8.06
C GLU A 24 16.85 6.34 8.07
N PRO A 25 17.86 6.12 8.92
CA PRO A 25 18.97 7.06 9.12
C PRO A 25 19.96 7.11 7.95
N TYR A 26 20.14 5.98 7.25
CA TYR A 26 21.14 5.82 6.19
C TYR A 26 20.49 5.31 4.90
N ALA A 27 21.32 4.98 3.91
CA ALA A 27 20.88 4.24 2.73
C ALA A 27 20.21 2.92 3.15
N VAL A 28 19.09 2.60 2.51
CA VAL A 28 18.34 1.38 2.77
C VAL A 28 19.13 0.19 2.23
N SER A 29 19.32 -0.84 3.06
CA SER A 29 19.96 -2.09 2.66
C SER A 29 19.20 -2.78 1.52
N ASP A 30 19.91 -3.21 0.48
CA ASP A 30 19.31 -3.95 -0.64
C ASP A 30 18.71 -5.29 -0.17
N GLU A 31 19.32 -5.96 0.81
CA GLU A 31 18.76 -7.18 1.40
C GLU A 31 17.39 -6.93 2.07
N VAL A 32 17.21 -5.78 2.71
CA VAL A 32 15.90 -5.39 3.27
C VAL A 32 14.88 -5.19 2.15
N VAL A 33 15.28 -4.55 1.05
CA VAL A 33 14.42 -4.34 -0.12
C VAL A 33 14.02 -5.68 -0.75
N GLU A 34 14.97 -6.59 -0.96
CA GLU A 34 14.70 -7.92 -1.53
C GLU A 34 13.76 -8.74 -0.65
N LEU A 35 13.93 -8.70 0.67
CA LEU A 35 13.04 -9.40 1.60
C LEU A 35 11.62 -8.85 1.54
N LEU A 36 11.47 -7.53 1.58
CA LEU A 36 10.15 -6.89 1.49
C LEU A 36 9.51 -7.13 0.12
N TYR A 37 10.30 -7.17 -0.95
CA TYR A 37 9.83 -7.53 -2.30
C TYR A 37 9.32 -8.97 -2.36
N ALA A 38 10.10 -9.91 -1.83
CA ALA A 38 9.70 -11.31 -1.75
C ALA A 38 8.41 -11.49 -0.93
N TYR A 39 8.32 -10.83 0.24
CA TYR A 39 7.09 -10.82 1.04
C TYR A 39 5.90 -10.23 0.27
N LEU A 40 6.08 -9.09 -0.40
CA LEU A 40 5.04 -8.47 -1.20
C LEU A 40 4.52 -9.43 -2.29
N ASN A 41 5.41 -10.19 -2.93
CA ASN A 41 5.02 -11.22 -3.88
C ASN A 41 4.13 -12.28 -3.22
N THR A 42 4.47 -12.74 -2.01
CA THR A 42 3.61 -13.70 -1.29
C THR A 42 2.22 -13.13 -0.94
N VAL A 43 2.14 -11.83 -0.63
CA VAL A 43 0.86 -11.15 -0.37
C VAL A 43 0.03 -11.06 -1.65
N VAL A 44 0.66 -10.71 -2.78
CA VAL A 44 0.01 -10.69 -4.10
C VAL A 44 -0.50 -12.07 -4.50
N ASP A 45 0.32 -13.12 -4.32
CA ASP A 45 -0.08 -14.50 -4.62
C ASP A 45 -1.25 -14.98 -3.75
N ARG A 46 -1.38 -14.44 -2.54
CA ARG A 46 -2.54 -14.70 -1.68
C ARG A 46 -3.77 -13.95 -2.16
N VAL A 47 -3.67 -12.65 -2.39
CA VAL A 47 -4.79 -11.82 -2.88
C VAL A 47 -5.35 -12.38 -4.19
N THR A 48 -4.48 -12.75 -5.12
CA THR A 48 -4.90 -13.33 -6.41
C THR A 48 -5.59 -14.68 -6.25
N ARG A 49 -5.14 -15.52 -5.30
CA ARG A 49 -5.76 -16.81 -5.01
C ARG A 49 -7.13 -16.66 -4.35
N GLU A 50 -7.25 -15.75 -3.39
CA GLU A 50 -8.51 -15.49 -2.67
C GLU A 50 -9.54 -14.80 -3.57
N LEU A 51 -9.09 -13.93 -4.48
CA LEU A 51 -9.95 -13.31 -5.48
C LEU A 51 -10.41 -14.31 -6.57
N GLY A 52 -9.61 -15.33 -6.86
CA GLY A 52 -9.92 -16.35 -7.87
C GLY A 52 -10.12 -15.74 -9.26
N ASP A 53 -11.29 -16.00 -9.85
CA ASP A 53 -11.71 -15.47 -11.16
C ASP A 53 -12.53 -14.17 -11.06
N ALA A 54 -12.74 -13.67 -9.85
CA ALA A 54 -13.46 -12.42 -9.65
C ALA A 54 -12.65 -11.22 -10.20
N ARG A 55 -13.37 -10.20 -10.67
CA ARG A 55 -12.75 -8.95 -11.13
C ARG A 55 -12.22 -8.17 -9.93
N PRO A 56 -11.02 -7.57 -9.96
CA PRO A 56 -10.49 -6.76 -8.87
C PRO A 56 -11.10 -5.34 -8.86
N ASP A 57 -12.43 -5.27 -8.84
CA ASP A 57 -13.17 -4.04 -8.57
C ASP A 57 -13.26 -3.77 -7.06
N LEU A 58 -13.82 -2.62 -6.70
CA LEU A 58 -13.98 -2.23 -5.31
C LEU A 58 -14.84 -3.23 -4.52
N THR A 59 -15.89 -3.77 -5.12
CA THR A 59 -16.81 -4.74 -4.50
C THR A 59 -16.07 -5.99 -4.04
N ASN A 60 -15.32 -6.62 -4.94
CA ASN A 60 -14.63 -7.86 -4.62
C ASN A 60 -13.45 -7.62 -3.68
N ILE A 61 -12.81 -6.45 -3.73
CA ILE A 61 -11.78 -6.07 -2.74
C ILE A 61 -12.40 -5.87 -1.35
N LEU A 62 -13.58 -5.26 -1.25
CA LEU A 62 -14.27 -5.12 0.05
C LEU A 62 -14.66 -6.48 0.62
N LEU A 63 -15.19 -7.38 -0.20
CA LEU A 63 -15.49 -8.75 0.21
C LEU A 63 -14.25 -9.53 0.65
N LEU A 64 -13.09 -9.28 0.03
CA LEU A 64 -11.82 -9.88 0.43
C LEU A 64 -11.37 -9.44 1.84
N VAL A 65 -11.68 -8.21 2.24
CA VAL A 65 -11.15 -7.60 3.48
C VAL A 65 -12.20 -7.36 4.56
N CYS A 66 -13.47 -7.71 4.34
CA CYS A 66 -14.58 -7.39 5.24
C CYS A 66 -14.41 -8.02 6.63
N HIS A 67 -13.80 -9.20 6.73
CA HIS A 67 -13.51 -9.88 8.01
C HIS A 67 -12.17 -9.46 8.62
N GLN A 68 -11.55 -8.39 8.10
CA GLN A 68 -10.26 -7.90 8.54
C GLN A 68 -10.40 -6.44 9.00
N PRO A 69 -10.84 -6.18 10.24
CA PRO A 69 -11.18 -4.84 10.70
C PRO A 69 -10.07 -3.82 10.43
N ARG A 70 -8.80 -4.17 10.70
CA ARG A 70 -7.66 -3.29 10.45
C ARG A 70 -7.46 -2.95 8.97
N VAL A 71 -7.67 -3.90 8.07
CA VAL A 71 -7.51 -3.72 6.64
C VAL A 71 -8.68 -2.91 6.09
N LEU A 72 -9.90 -3.20 6.55
CA LEU A 72 -11.09 -2.43 6.24
C LEU A 72 -10.96 -0.97 6.69
N THR A 73 -10.46 -0.71 7.91
CA THR A 73 -10.17 0.66 8.39
C THR A 73 -9.26 1.41 7.41
N ARG A 74 -8.26 0.75 6.81
CA ARG A 74 -7.37 1.40 5.82
C ARG A 74 -8.08 1.75 4.52
N VAL A 75 -9.00 0.89 4.06
CA VAL A 75 -9.83 1.21 2.89
C VAL A 75 -10.67 2.45 3.19
N VAL A 76 -11.31 2.49 4.36
CA VAL A 76 -12.13 3.62 4.78
C VAL A 76 -11.30 4.88 4.94
N ASP A 77 -10.14 4.82 5.62
CA ASP A 77 -9.22 5.94 5.77
C ASP A 77 -8.70 6.46 4.43
N TYR A 78 -8.43 5.58 3.46
CA TYR A 78 -8.07 5.97 2.11
C TYR A 78 -9.13 6.90 1.52
N PHE A 79 -10.40 6.49 1.51
CA PHE A 79 -11.49 7.31 0.96
C PHE A 79 -11.79 8.56 1.79
N ARG A 80 -11.65 8.51 3.13
CA ARG A 80 -11.75 9.71 3.98
C ARG A 80 -10.70 10.76 3.61
N ILE A 81 -9.45 10.33 3.41
CA ILE A 81 -8.36 11.23 3.01
C ILE A 81 -8.66 11.84 1.64
N LEU A 82 -9.23 11.07 0.71
CA LEU A 82 -9.63 11.61 -0.60
C LEU A 82 -10.73 12.66 -0.46
N ALA A 83 -11.76 12.38 0.34
CA ALA A 83 -12.89 13.28 0.57
C ALA A 83 -12.48 14.55 1.33
N GLY A 84 -11.58 14.44 2.31
CA GLY A 84 -11.07 15.59 3.08
C GLY A 84 -10.05 16.47 2.33
N GLY A 85 -9.57 16.04 1.16
CA GLY A 85 -8.62 16.79 0.33
C GLY A 85 -9.18 18.02 -0.39
N VAL A 86 -10.47 18.36 -0.18
CA VAL A 86 -11.22 19.40 -0.93
C VAL A 86 -10.74 20.85 -0.63
N GLY A 87 -9.82 21.06 0.33
CA GLY A 87 -9.41 22.40 0.79
C GLY A 87 -8.06 22.93 0.33
N SER A 88 -7.22 22.17 -0.37
CA SER A 88 -5.88 22.62 -0.77
C SER A 88 -5.76 22.63 -2.29
N LYS A 89 -5.71 23.83 -2.90
CA LYS A 89 -5.35 23.93 -4.31
C LYS A 89 -4.00 23.23 -4.52
N PRO A 90 -3.92 22.26 -5.43
CA PRO A 90 -2.67 21.58 -5.68
C PRO A 90 -1.66 22.55 -6.26
N VAL A 91 -0.45 22.51 -5.70
CA VAL A 91 0.73 23.09 -6.36
C VAL A 91 1.03 22.21 -7.57
N GLU A 92 1.26 22.81 -8.74
CA GLU A 92 1.61 22.07 -9.96
C GLU A 92 2.72 21.04 -9.68
N GLY A 93 2.41 19.76 -9.90
CA GLY A 93 3.30 18.64 -9.61
C GLY A 93 2.87 17.72 -8.46
N ASP A 94 1.84 18.08 -7.68
CA ASP A 94 1.34 17.22 -6.60
C ASP A 94 0.50 16.06 -7.13
N THR A 95 0.93 14.83 -6.86
CA THR A 95 0.18 13.60 -7.19
C THR A 95 -1.16 13.51 -6.43
N LEU A 96 -1.34 14.34 -5.39
CA LEU A 96 -2.56 14.54 -4.60
C LEU A 96 -3.67 15.32 -5.33
N ALA A 97 -3.27 16.22 -6.24
CA ALA A 97 -4.14 17.08 -7.06
C ALA A 97 -5.17 16.33 -7.90
N GLU A 98 -4.77 15.16 -8.40
CA GLU A 98 -5.53 14.36 -9.36
C GLU A 98 -6.16 13.12 -8.71
N ILE A 99 -6.08 13.02 -7.38
CA ILE A 99 -6.82 12.00 -6.61
C ILE A 99 -8.22 12.47 -6.25
N THR A 100 -8.45 13.78 -6.31
CA THR A 100 -9.66 14.46 -5.85
C THR A 100 -10.70 14.70 -6.93
N ASP A 101 -10.43 14.33 -8.19
CA ASP A 101 -11.43 14.44 -9.27
C ASP A 101 -12.58 13.45 -9.00
N GLY A 102 -13.63 13.94 -8.33
CA GLY A 102 -14.78 13.17 -7.85
C GLY A 102 -14.74 12.68 -6.39
N SER A 103 -13.98 13.31 -5.49
CA SER A 103 -13.73 12.77 -4.13
C SER A 103 -14.96 12.59 -3.22
N GLU A 104 -15.90 13.55 -3.21
CA GLU A 104 -17.15 13.42 -2.42
C GLU A 104 -18.03 12.29 -2.96
N ASN A 105 -18.07 12.11 -4.28
CA ASN A 105 -18.79 11.01 -4.93
C ASN A 105 -18.15 9.64 -4.60
N ALA A 106 -16.82 9.56 -4.50
CA ALA A 106 -16.12 8.31 -4.19
C ALA A 106 -16.36 7.84 -2.75
N TRP A 107 -16.45 8.76 -1.78
CA TRP A 107 -16.79 8.44 -0.39
C TRP A 107 -18.22 7.97 -0.23
N ASN A 108 -19.19 8.69 -0.80
CA ASN A 108 -20.59 8.29 -0.76
C ASN A 108 -20.80 6.93 -1.44
N HIS A 109 -20.13 6.71 -2.57
CA HIS A 109 -20.17 5.42 -3.27
C HIS A 109 -19.63 4.26 -2.40
N LEU A 110 -18.55 4.49 -1.62
CA LEU A 110 -18.05 3.50 -0.68
C LEU A 110 -19.11 3.16 0.38
N LEU A 111 -19.72 4.18 1.00
CA LEU A 111 -20.72 3.97 2.06
C LEU A 111 -21.94 3.20 1.54
N GLU A 112 -22.44 3.56 0.36
CA GLU A 112 -23.54 2.84 -0.31
C GLU A 112 -23.18 1.38 -0.58
N LEU A 113 -21.95 1.14 -1.06
CA LEU A 113 -21.47 -0.21 -1.35
C LEU A 113 -21.31 -1.04 -0.08
N CYS A 114 -20.75 -0.47 1.00
CA CYS A 114 -20.67 -1.14 2.30
C CYS A 114 -22.06 -1.47 2.85
N ALA A 115 -23.03 -0.54 2.76
CA ALA A 115 -24.41 -0.79 3.17
C ALA A 115 -25.05 -1.93 2.36
N LYS A 116 -24.84 -1.93 1.02
CA LYS A 116 -25.33 -2.99 0.13
C LYS A 116 -24.72 -4.36 0.45
N LEU A 117 -23.42 -4.39 0.79
CA LEU A 117 -22.69 -5.61 1.13
C LEU A 117 -22.83 -6.01 2.61
N GLN A 118 -23.59 -5.25 3.41
CA GLN A 118 -23.74 -5.45 4.85
C GLN A 118 -22.40 -5.45 5.61
N ILE A 119 -21.47 -4.60 5.16
CA ILE A 119 -20.17 -4.40 5.79
C ILE A 119 -20.29 -3.23 6.76
N GLU A 120 -20.04 -3.49 8.04
CA GLU A 120 -19.98 -2.46 9.07
C GLU A 120 -18.76 -1.55 8.83
N VAL A 121 -19.01 -0.26 8.62
CA VAL A 121 -17.95 0.72 8.40
C VAL A 121 -17.35 1.07 9.77
N PRO A 122 -16.03 0.91 9.99
CA PRO A 122 -15.41 1.26 11.26
C PRO A 122 -15.59 2.75 11.57
N ASP A 123 -16.30 3.07 12.65
CA ASP A 123 -16.50 4.45 13.10
C ASP A 123 -15.17 5.09 13.49
N SER A 124 -15.05 6.40 13.25
CA SER A 124 -13.83 7.16 13.59
C SER A 124 -13.54 7.17 15.10
N GLU A 125 -14.54 6.90 15.94
CA GLU A 125 -14.43 6.84 17.41
C GLU A 125 -13.90 5.48 17.91
N THR A 126 -13.84 4.45 17.05
CA THR A 126 -13.21 3.16 17.42
C THR A 126 -11.69 3.23 17.56
N VAL A 127 -11.08 4.37 17.20
CA VAL A 127 -9.66 4.67 17.43
C VAL A 127 -9.32 4.67 18.92
N ASP A 128 -10.29 4.89 19.81
CA ASP A 128 -10.11 4.87 21.27
C ASP A 128 -10.21 3.49 21.91
N ASN A 129 -10.29 2.40 21.13
CA ASN A 129 -10.20 1.07 21.69
C ASN A 129 -8.76 0.79 22.20
N PRO A 130 -8.53 0.72 23.52
CA PRO A 130 -7.19 0.56 24.07
C PRO A 130 -6.53 -0.76 23.65
N ALA A 131 -7.30 -1.79 23.28
CA ALA A 131 -6.76 -3.04 22.78
C ALA A 131 -6.13 -2.89 21.37
N MET A 132 -6.69 -2.03 20.51
CA MET A 132 -6.10 -1.71 19.21
C MET A 132 -4.88 -0.80 19.35
N GLN A 133 -4.95 0.21 20.23
CA GLN A 133 -3.84 1.14 20.50
C GLN A 133 -2.61 0.44 21.11
N ASN A 134 -2.82 -0.60 21.93
CA ASN A 134 -1.74 -1.38 22.54
C ASN A 134 -1.29 -2.59 21.69
N SER A 135 -1.79 -2.72 20.45
CA SER A 135 -1.34 -3.80 19.57
C SER A 135 0.13 -3.61 19.15
N PRO A 136 0.89 -4.68 18.91
CA PRO A 136 2.28 -4.59 18.43
C PRO A 136 2.46 -3.67 17.21
N LEU A 137 1.48 -3.65 16.30
CA LEU A 137 1.53 -2.83 15.09
C LEU A 137 1.22 -1.36 15.38
N ALA A 138 0.29 -1.06 16.30
CA ALA A 138 0.00 0.31 16.70
C ALA A 138 1.21 0.93 17.42
N ILE A 139 1.81 0.21 18.36
CA ILE A 139 3.05 0.63 19.05
C ILE A 139 4.20 0.75 18.03
N GLY A 140 4.33 -0.22 17.11
CA GLY A 140 5.29 -0.18 16.02
C GLY A 140 5.16 1.06 15.14
N ARG A 141 3.93 1.43 14.78
CA ARG A 141 3.61 2.66 14.04
C ARG A 141 4.02 3.91 14.82
N GLN A 142 3.78 3.94 16.14
CA GLN A 142 4.23 5.06 16.98
C GLN A 142 5.76 5.19 16.94
N PHE A 143 6.50 4.09 17.03
CA PHE A 143 7.96 4.11 16.88
C PHE A 143 8.40 4.57 15.49
N ARG A 144 7.69 4.19 14.43
CA ARG A 144 7.96 4.70 13.08
C ARG A 144 7.75 6.21 13.00
N LEU A 145 6.66 6.73 13.56
CA LEU A 145 6.41 8.18 13.60
C LEU A 145 7.50 8.91 14.40
N ALA A 146 7.90 8.38 15.56
CA ALA A 146 9.00 8.94 16.33
C ALA A 146 10.35 8.95 15.57
N ARG A 147 10.64 7.92 14.75
CA ARG A 147 11.82 7.92 13.86
C ARG A 147 11.73 9.01 12.81
N ILE A 148 10.56 9.18 12.19
CA ILE A 148 10.32 10.24 11.21
C ILE A 148 10.57 11.60 11.85
N ASP A 149 9.98 11.86 13.01
CA ASP A 149 10.13 13.14 13.74
C ASP A 149 11.59 13.39 14.12
N SER A 150 12.29 12.38 14.63
CA SER A 150 13.72 12.50 14.93
C SER A 150 14.57 12.81 13.70
N LYS A 151 14.20 12.27 12.53
CA LYS A 151 14.91 12.52 11.27
C LYS A 151 14.61 13.94 10.75
N THR A 152 13.36 14.37 10.81
CA THR A 152 12.96 15.71 10.33
C THR A 152 13.52 16.84 11.18
N MET A 153 13.72 16.62 12.48
CA MET A 153 14.36 17.60 13.37
C MET A 153 15.80 17.96 12.97
N GLN A 154 16.46 17.12 12.18
CA GLN A 154 17.85 17.32 11.74
C GLN A 154 17.94 17.89 10.32
N MET A 155 16.81 18.09 9.65
CA MET A 155 16.75 18.56 8.26
C MET A 155 16.69 20.08 8.19
N THR A 156 17.31 20.64 7.16
CA THR A 156 17.00 21.99 6.68
C THR A 156 15.57 22.07 6.15
N VAL A 157 15.05 23.29 5.99
CA VAL A 157 13.72 23.52 5.41
C VAL A 157 13.58 22.86 4.03
N GLN A 158 14.60 22.98 3.17
CA GLN A 158 14.57 22.40 1.83
C GLN A 158 14.55 20.86 1.88
N GLU A 159 15.42 20.25 2.70
CA GLU A 159 15.44 18.80 2.88
C GLU A 159 14.13 18.26 3.45
N TYR A 160 13.50 19.00 4.38
CA TYR A 160 12.19 18.66 4.91
C TYR A 160 11.10 18.67 3.83
N LEU A 161 11.08 19.69 2.96
CA LEU A 161 10.14 19.79 1.86
C LEU A 161 10.33 18.63 0.86
N ASP A 162 11.57 18.34 0.49
CA ASP A 162 11.90 17.25 -0.44
C ASP A 162 11.56 15.88 0.16
N PHE A 163 11.85 15.69 1.45
CA PHE A 163 11.46 14.49 2.18
C PHE A 163 9.94 14.33 2.26
N THR A 164 9.19 15.42 2.47
CA THR A 164 7.73 15.40 2.52
C THR A 164 7.12 15.02 1.17
N LYS A 165 7.62 15.61 0.07
CA LYS A 165 7.22 15.23 -1.30
C LYS A 165 7.53 13.77 -1.60
N LEU A 166 8.71 13.30 -1.19
CA LEU A 166 9.08 11.89 -1.34
C LEU A 166 8.12 10.97 -0.56
N ARG A 167 7.73 11.32 0.67
CA ARG A 167 6.78 10.54 1.47
C ARG A 167 5.41 10.42 0.81
N GLN A 168 4.93 11.47 0.16
CA GLN A 168 3.64 11.45 -0.55
C GLN A 168 3.67 10.52 -1.77
N THR A 169 4.84 10.33 -2.38
CA THR A 169 5.02 9.48 -3.58
C THR A 169 5.57 8.09 -3.26
N ALA A 170 6.00 7.84 -2.02
CA ALA A 170 6.50 6.55 -1.52
C ALA A 170 5.35 5.55 -1.30
N THR A 171 4.68 5.16 -2.38
CA THR A 171 3.55 4.23 -2.39
C THR A 171 3.45 3.53 -3.73
N LEU A 172 2.93 2.30 -3.75
CA LEU A 172 2.65 1.56 -4.99
C LEU A 172 1.60 2.25 -5.86
N LEU A 173 0.81 3.18 -5.31
CA LEU A 173 -0.07 4.06 -6.08
C LEU A 173 0.68 4.84 -7.18
N SER A 174 1.96 5.16 -6.94
CA SER A 174 2.83 5.84 -7.91
C SER A 174 3.10 4.99 -9.17
N LEU A 175 2.96 3.66 -9.09
CA LEU A 175 3.10 2.74 -10.22
C LEU A 175 1.74 2.42 -10.84
N ALA A 176 0.71 2.30 -10.01
CA ALA A 176 -0.65 2.02 -10.43
C ALA A 176 -1.30 3.13 -11.29
N ARG A 177 -0.62 4.27 -11.52
CA ARG A 177 -1.08 5.34 -12.43
C ARG A 177 -0.37 5.37 -13.78
N PRO A 178 0.94 5.60 -13.88
CA PRO A 178 1.64 5.63 -15.16
C PRO A 178 1.78 4.24 -15.76
N LEU A 179 1.97 3.21 -14.92
CA LEU A 179 2.27 1.84 -15.35
C LEU A 179 1.11 0.89 -15.05
N ARG A 180 -0.14 1.36 -15.20
CA ARG A 180 -1.38 0.60 -14.88
C ARG A 180 -1.37 -0.83 -15.42
N ARG A 181 -1.12 -1.00 -16.72
CA ARG A 181 -1.13 -2.34 -17.35
C ARG A 181 -0.03 -3.23 -16.81
N SER A 182 1.16 -2.69 -16.61
CA SER A 182 2.27 -3.45 -16.05
C SER A 182 1.96 -3.84 -14.61
N PHE A 183 1.41 -2.92 -13.81
CA PHE A 183 1.03 -3.18 -12.41
C PHE A 183 -0.05 -4.26 -12.35
N TRP A 184 -1.05 -4.17 -13.24
CA TRP A 184 -2.05 -5.22 -13.42
C TRP A 184 -1.42 -6.58 -13.72
N LYS A 185 -0.53 -6.65 -14.71
CA LYS A 185 0.15 -7.89 -15.09
C LYS A 185 0.99 -8.45 -13.95
N TRP A 186 1.69 -7.58 -13.23
CA TRP A 186 2.47 -7.96 -12.06
C TRP A 186 1.60 -8.50 -10.93
N VAL A 187 0.39 -7.96 -10.71
CA VAL A 187 -0.53 -8.52 -9.71
C VAL A 187 -1.17 -9.81 -10.23
N PHE A 188 -1.85 -9.78 -11.38
CA PHE A 188 -2.83 -10.82 -11.77
C PHE A 188 -2.37 -11.79 -12.86
N CYS A 189 -1.21 -11.60 -13.50
CA CYS A 189 -0.75 -12.41 -14.63
C CYS A 189 0.56 -13.18 -14.32
N ARG A 190 0.89 -13.38 -13.04
CA ARG A 190 2.14 -14.06 -12.63
C ARG A 190 2.14 -15.57 -12.90
N SER A 191 0.97 -16.18 -12.94
CA SER A 191 0.80 -17.63 -13.10
C SER A 191 0.45 -17.97 -14.55
N SER A 192 1.37 -18.60 -15.27
CA SER A 192 1.22 -19.03 -16.67
C SER A 192 0.30 -20.25 -16.87
N SER A 193 -0.69 -20.47 -15.98
CA SER A 193 -1.56 -21.66 -15.99
C SER A 193 -3.06 -21.35 -16.07
N GLN A 194 -3.45 -20.12 -16.37
CA GLN A 194 -4.86 -19.76 -16.58
C GLN A 194 -5.10 -19.45 -18.06
N SER A 195 -5.42 -20.50 -18.81
CA SER A 195 -5.69 -20.51 -20.25
C SER A 195 -6.98 -19.76 -20.67
N GLN A 196 -7.54 -18.86 -19.86
CA GLN A 196 -8.75 -18.09 -20.18
C GLN A 196 -8.77 -16.67 -19.58
N ARG A 197 -7.61 -15.99 -19.48
CA ARG A 197 -7.55 -14.53 -19.17
C ARG A 197 -7.20 -13.65 -20.37
N ASP A 198 -7.20 -14.22 -21.57
CA ASP A 198 -6.97 -13.49 -22.82
C ASP A 198 -8.31 -13.04 -23.42
N GLU A 199 -8.94 -12.05 -22.78
CA GLU A 199 -9.61 -10.99 -23.53
C GLU A 199 -9.01 -9.64 -23.10
N LEU A 200 -7.71 -9.51 -23.35
CA LEU A 200 -7.14 -8.22 -23.71
C LEU A 200 -7.12 -8.17 -25.24
N PRO A 201 -7.74 -7.16 -25.89
CA PRO A 201 -7.56 -7.00 -27.32
C PRO A 201 -6.07 -6.80 -27.59
N ALA A 202 -5.53 -7.67 -28.45
CA ALA A 202 -4.16 -7.58 -28.90
C ALA A 202 -3.99 -6.29 -29.70
N ASP A 203 -3.21 -5.35 -29.18
CA ASP A 203 -2.63 -4.30 -30.01
C ASP A 203 -1.12 -4.28 -29.81
N ASN A 204 -0.44 -4.81 -30.82
CA ASN A 204 0.98 -4.66 -31.06
C ASN A 204 1.22 -3.23 -31.53
N SER A 205 1.44 -2.29 -30.62
CA SER A 205 2.15 -1.05 -30.96
C SER A 205 2.79 -0.42 -29.73
N ALA A 206 4.07 -0.11 -29.88
CA ALA A 206 4.84 0.67 -28.94
C ALA A 206 4.37 2.13 -28.96
N THR A 207 3.25 2.40 -28.28
CA THR A 207 2.84 3.74 -27.88
C THR A 207 1.91 3.63 -26.68
N GLU A 208 2.37 4.15 -25.53
CA GLU A 208 1.63 4.23 -24.27
C GLU A 208 0.42 5.17 -24.41
N ILE A 209 -0.68 4.72 -25.02
CA ILE A 209 -1.92 5.49 -25.05
C ILE A 209 -3.09 4.54 -24.76
N SER A 210 -3.60 4.66 -23.52
CA SER A 210 -4.95 4.32 -23.04
C SER A 210 -5.58 3.00 -23.55
N CYS A 211 -5.39 1.88 -22.82
CA CYS A 211 -6.50 0.92 -22.68
C CYS A 211 -7.28 1.37 -21.44
N SER A 212 -8.53 1.74 -21.64
CA SER A 212 -9.42 2.15 -20.56
C SER A 212 -9.92 0.92 -19.81
N PHE A 213 -9.21 0.52 -18.75
CA PHE A 213 -9.85 -0.29 -17.69
C PHE A 213 -11.14 0.41 -17.26
N ALA A 214 -12.21 -0.33 -17.00
CA ALA A 214 -13.46 0.24 -16.47
C ALA A 214 -13.18 1.06 -15.18
N PRO A 215 -13.90 2.17 -14.93
CA PRO A 215 -13.67 3.03 -13.77
C PRO A 215 -13.59 2.28 -12.44
N GLU A 216 -14.42 1.27 -12.26
CA GLU A 216 -14.55 0.44 -11.05
C GLU A 216 -13.29 -0.41 -10.83
N ILE A 217 -12.73 -0.94 -11.92
CA ILE A 217 -11.47 -1.70 -11.91
C ILE A 217 -10.31 -0.77 -11.55
N ARG A 218 -10.29 0.46 -12.12
CA ARG A 218 -9.25 1.45 -11.78
C ARG A 218 -9.28 1.82 -10.31
N GLN A 219 -10.48 2.00 -9.74
CA GLN A 219 -10.65 2.29 -8.32
C GLN A 219 -10.21 1.12 -7.45
N GLY A 220 -10.61 -0.12 -7.81
CA GLY A 220 -10.15 -1.32 -7.13
C GLY A 220 -8.62 -1.45 -7.14
N MET A 221 -7.98 -1.24 -8.29
CA MET A 221 -6.51 -1.24 -8.39
C MET A 221 -5.83 -0.19 -7.49
N LYS A 222 -6.41 1.01 -7.37
CA LYS A 222 -5.89 2.06 -6.48
C LYS A 222 -5.97 1.60 -5.02
N VAL A 223 -7.13 1.08 -4.59
CA VAL A 223 -7.30 0.54 -3.23
C VAL A 223 -6.34 -0.61 -2.97
N LEU A 224 -6.18 -1.54 -3.92
CA LEU A 224 -5.24 -2.65 -3.77
C LEU A 224 -3.79 -2.16 -3.64
N ALA A 225 -3.35 -1.21 -4.47
CA ALA A 225 -2.01 -0.62 -4.37
C ALA A 225 -1.79 0.08 -3.01
N HIS A 226 -2.82 0.73 -2.49
CA HIS A 226 -2.82 1.32 -1.15
C HIS A 226 -2.64 0.23 -0.08
N LEU A 227 -3.45 -0.82 -0.11
CA LEU A 227 -3.36 -1.93 0.85
C LEU A 227 -2.02 -2.66 0.80
N LEU A 228 -1.49 -2.91 -0.40
CA LEU A 228 -0.16 -3.51 -0.60
C LEU A 228 0.96 -2.62 -0.03
N THR A 229 0.86 -1.29 -0.17
CA THR A 229 1.80 -0.36 0.48
C THR A 229 1.77 -0.53 1.99
N TYR A 230 0.57 -0.62 2.59
CA TYR A 230 0.42 -0.82 4.02
C TYR A 230 0.87 -2.21 4.51
N SER A 231 0.85 -3.23 3.65
CA SER A 231 1.39 -4.56 4.01
C SER A 231 2.90 -4.50 4.28
N ILE A 232 3.64 -3.65 3.57
CA ILE A 232 5.07 -3.39 3.81
C ILE A 232 5.23 -2.63 5.12
N LEU A 233 4.42 -1.58 5.33
CA LEU A 233 4.47 -0.78 6.56
C LEU A 233 4.16 -1.63 7.80
N ASP A 234 3.24 -2.60 7.71
CA ASP A 234 2.94 -3.52 8.81
C ASP A 234 4.17 -4.35 9.24
N VAL A 235 4.93 -4.86 8.27
CA VAL A 235 6.17 -5.61 8.57
C VAL A 235 7.20 -4.70 9.22
N ILE A 236 7.33 -3.47 8.76
CA ILE A 236 8.23 -2.47 9.34
C ILE A 236 7.79 -2.09 10.75
N ASP A 237 6.51 -1.80 10.96
CA ASP A 237 5.95 -1.43 12.26
C ASP A 237 6.17 -2.58 13.26
N LEU A 238 5.92 -3.83 12.86
CA LEU A 238 6.24 -4.99 13.70
C LEU A 238 7.75 -5.13 13.98
N ALA A 239 8.61 -4.84 13.00
CA ALA A 239 10.07 -4.89 13.19
C ALA A 239 10.52 -3.85 14.23
N LEU A 240 9.99 -2.64 14.16
CA LEU A 240 10.30 -1.57 15.11
C LEU A 240 9.80 -1.89 16.52
N PHE A 241 8.61 -2.51 16.63
CA PHE A 241 8.10 -2.99 17.91
C PHE A 241 9.03 -4.06 18.52
N LEU A 242 9.37 -5.10 17.75
CA LEU A 242 10.23 -6.18 18.22
C LEU A 242 11.63 -5.69 18.58
N ARG A 243 12.20 -4.82 17.76
CA ARG A 243 13.47 -4.12 18.00
C ARG A 243 13.51 -3.43 19.35
N ARG A 244 12.46 -2.65 19.68
CA ARG A 244 12.37 -1.98 20.98
C ARG A 244 12.26 -2.96 22.13
N LYS A 245 11.52 -4.04 21.95
CA LYS A 245 11.38 -5.10 22.95
C LYS A 245 12.73 -5.75 23.32
N ILE A 246 13.68 -5.79 22.40
CA ILE A 246 15.04 -6.34 22.62
C ILE A 246 16.11 -5.26 22.89
N GLY A 247 15.70 -4.01 23.14
CA GLY A 247 16.60 -2.93 23.56
C GLY A 247 17.44 -2.29 22.45
N ILE A 248 17.16 -2.57 21.18
CA ILE A 248 17.87 -1.94 20.05
C ILE A 248 17.34 -0.50 19.83
N SER A 249 18.23 0.41 19.46
CA SER A 249 17.90 1.82 19.20
C SER A 249 17.06 1.99 17.93
N LEU A 250 16.07 2.89 17.96
CA LEU A 250 15.30 3.30 16.78
C LEU A 250 16.12 4.10 15.78
N THR A 251 17.21 4.73 16.21
CA THR A 251 18.09 5.53 15.35
C THR A 251 19.04 4.68 14.52
N SER A 252 19.07 3.36 14.74
CA SER A 252 19.85 2.43 13.93
C SER A 252 19.07 1.98 12.67
N PRO A 253 19.76 1.65 11.56
CA PRO A 253 19.10 1.17 10.35
C PRO A 253 18.42 -0.19 10.55
N LEU A 254 17.33 -0.44 9.82
CA LEU A 254 16.61 -1.72 9.80
C LEU A 254 17.49 -2.83 9.24
N THR A 255 17.54 -3.97 9.93
CA THR A 255 18.35 -5.10 9.51
C THR A 255 17.50 -6.18 8.80
N PRO A 256 18.10 -6.95 7.88
CA PRO A 256 17.43 -8.09 7.24
C PRO A 256 16.89 -9.12 8.25
N VAL A 257 17.58 -9.31 9.37
CA VAL A 257 17.18 -10.26 10.43
C VAL A 257 15.87 -9.83 11.07
N GLU A 258 15.71 -8.54 11.41
CA GLU A 258 14.49 -8.02 12.02
C GLU A 258 13.30 -8.10 11.06
N ILE A 259 13.52 -7.82 9.79
CA ILE A 259 12.50 -7.94 8.74
C ILE A 259 12.05 -9.40 8.60
N LYS A 260 12.98 -10.37 8.53
CA LYS A 260 12.66 -11.81 8.51
C LYS A 260 11.85 -12.25 9.74
N GLN A 261 12.28 -11.83 10.93
CA GLN A 261 11.59 -12.17 12.18
C GLN A 261 10.17 -11.60 12.22
N SER A 262 9.98 -10.37 11.75
CA SER A 262 8.66 -9.75 11.63
C SER A 262 7.78 -10.53 10.67
N MET A 263 8.26 -10.90 9.49
CA MET A 263 7.48 -11.69 8.53
C MET A 263 7.05 -13.05 9.09
N GLN A 264 7.92 -13.72 9.86
CA GLN A 264 7.59 -15.01 10.48
C GLN A 264 6.52 -14.89 11.57
N ARG A 265 6.49 -13.76 12.28
CA ARG A 265 5.53 -13.49 13.36
C ARG A 265 4.25 -12.82 12.86
N PHE A 266 4.34 -12.12 11.75
CA PHE A 266 3.21 -11.55 11.07
C PHE A 266 2.45 -12.71 10.42
N LYS A 267 1.25 -13.00 10.94
CA LYS A 267 0.29 -13.83 10.22
C LYS A 267 -0.48 -12.86 9.33
N PRO A 268 -0.16 -12.74 8.03
CA PRO A 268 -0.98 -11.92 7.16
C PRO A 268 -2.30 -12.68 7.07
N ILE A 269 -3.40 -12.03 7.45
CA ILE A 269 -4.77 -12.33 7.02
C ILE A 269 -5.22 -13.77 7.36
N PRO A 270 -6.14 -13.99 8.31
CA PRO A 270 -6.76 -15.31 8.42
C PRO A 270 -7.44 -15.66 7.07
N PRO A 271 -7.33 -16.91 6.60
CA PRO A 271 -8.10 -17.33 5.42
C PRO A 271 -9.60 -17.12 5.67
N LEU A 272 -10.33 -16.82 4.60
CA LEU A 272 -11.80 -16.79 4.57
C LEU A 272 -12.39 -18.05 5.20
#